data_AF-M1NE93-F1
#
_entry.id   AF-M1NE93-F1
#
_cell.length_a   1.000
_cell.length_b   1.000
_cell.length_c   1.000
_cell.angle_alpha   90.00
_cell.angle_beta   90.00
_cell.angle_gamma   90.00
#
_symmetry.space_group_name_H-M   'P 1'
#
loop_
_entity.id
_entity.type
_entity.pdbx_description
1 polymer ?
#
loop_
_entity_poly.entity_id
_entity_poly.type
_entity_poly.pdbx_seq_one_letter_code
_entity_poly.pdbx_strand_id
1 'polypeptide(L)' 'ESRPKDRVPNIEFNVAKVLQSLVPILDQSVAEKTVKPCLAELSEDPDVDVRYYANQALQACDQIMMSS' A
#
# COMPACT_ATOMS: atom_id res chain seq x y z
N GLU A 1 -0.29 -1.00 26.20
CA GLU A 1 0.20 -2.36 25.90
C GLU A 1 1.11 -2.28 24.68
N SER A 2 2.43 -2.33 24.90
CA SER A 2 3.44 -2.33 23.84
C SER A 2 3.50 -3.73 23.24
N ARG A 3 2.89 -3.90 22.07
CA ARG A 3 2.85 -5.17 21.34
C ARG A 3 4.30 -5.61 21.03
N PRO A 4 4.71 -6.86 21.35
CA PRO A 4 6.07 -7.34 21.11
C PRO A 4 6.39 -7.28 19.62
N LYS A 5 7.64 -6.90 19.29
CA LYS A 5 8.21 -6.78 17.93
C LYS A 5 8.41 -8.15 17.25
N ASP A 6 7.45 -9.07 17.39
CA ASP A 6 7.53 -10.47 16.96
C ASP A 6 6.69 -10.79 15.70
N ARG A 7 6.50 -9.81 14.82
CA ARG A 7 6.04 -10.07 13.46
C ARG A 7 7.01 -9.39 12.53
N VAL A 8 7.60 -10.13 11.62
CA VAL A 8 8.57 -9.67 10.63
C VAL A 8 8.20 -8.26 10.14
N PRO A 9 8.94 -7.20 10.53
CA PRO A 9 8.64 -5.81 10.14
C PRO A 9 8.64 -5.60 8.62
N ASN A 10 9.12 -6.60 7.87
CA ASN A 10 9.30 -6.52 6.45
C ASN A 10 8.05 -6.85 5.63
N ILE A 11 6.99 -7.44 6.19
CA ILE A 11 5.89 -7.93 5.34
C ILE A 11 5.01 -6.76 4.88
N GLU A 12 4.59 -5.89 5.79
CA GLU A 12 3.65 -4.81 5.47
C GLU A 12 4.27 -3.75 4.56
N PHE A 13 5.53 -3.35 4.77
CA PHE A 13 6.21 -2.44 3.84
C PHE A 13 6.47 -3.11 2.48
N ASN A 14 6.80 -4.41 2.45
CA ASN A 14 6.98 -5.13 1.18
C ASN A 14 5.65 -5.27 0.43
N VAL A 15 4.54 -5.46 1.13
CA VAL A 15 3.19 -5.44 0.53
C VAL A 15 2.94 -4.08 -0.12
N ALA A 16 3.20 -2.97 0.58
CA ALA A 16 3.04 -1.63 -0.01
C ALA A 16 3.91 -1.44 -1.27
N LYS A 17 5.17 -1.88 -1.25
CA LYS A 17 6.08 -1.81 -2.41
C LYS A 17 5.65 -2.71 -3.57
N VAL A 18 5.24 -3.95 -3.29
CA VAL A 18 4.77 -4.87 -4.33
C VAL A 18 3.50 -4.33 -4.95
N LEU A 19 2.55 -3.85 -4.14
CA LEU A 19 1.33 -3.23 -4.63
C LEU A 19 1.64 -2.03 -5.54
N GLN A 20 2.55 -1.13 -5.13
CA GLN A 20 3.03 -0.01 -5.95
C GLN A 20 3.59 -0.48 -7.31
N SER A 21 4.34 -1.59 -7.32
CA SER A 21 4.95 -2.15 -8.54
C SER A 21 3.90 -2.78 -9.48
N LEU A 22 2.81 -3.30 -8.92
CA LEU A 22 1.75 -3.98 -9.66
C LEU A 22 0.70 -3.02 -10.20
N VAL A 23 0.55 -1.81 -9.64
CA VAL A 23 -0.43 -0.80 -10.09
C VAL A 23 -0.45 -0.59 -11.61
N PRO A 24 0.68 -0.40 -12.34
CA PRO A 24 0.64 -0.18 -13.79
C PRO A 24 0.29 -1.43 -14.60
N ILE A 25 0.21 -2.60 -13.96
CA ILE A 25 -0.04 -3.90 -14.61
C ILE A 25 -1.46 -4.40 -14.31
N LEU A 26 -2.05 -3.97 -13.20
CA LEU A 26 -3.37 -4.39 -12.76
C LEU A 26 -4.48 -3.68 -13.54
N ASP A 27 -5.56 -4.41 -13.80
CA ASP A 27 -6.79 -3.81 -14.29
C ASP A 27 -7.28 -2.73 -13.32
N GLN A 28 -7.76 -1.61 -13.87
CA GLN A 28 -8.20 -0.46 -13.09
C GLN A 28 -9.27 -0.84 -12.05
N SER A 29 -10.18 -1.78 -12.39
CA SER A 29 -11.20 -2.25 -11.45
C SER A 29 -10.60 -3.02 -10.26
N VAL A 30 -9.51 -3.76 -10.46
CA VAL A 30 -8.81 -4.49 -9.40
C VAL A 30 -8.02 -3.51 -8.52
N ALA A 31 -7.37 -2.52 -9.15
CA ALA A 31 -6.65 -1.48 -8.42
C ALA A 31 -7.60 -0.68 -7.51
N GLU A 32 -8.79 -0.30 -7.98
CA GLU A 32 -9.77 0.45 -7.20
C GLU A 32 -10.46 -0.37 -6.10
N LYS A 33 -10.85 -1.62 -6.41
CA LYS A 33 -11.67 -2.42 -5.48
C LYS A 33 -10.86 -3.22 -4.47
N THR A 34 -9.58 -3.45 -4.74
CA THR A 34 -8.74 -4.32 -3.90
C THR A 34 -7.50 -3.60 -3.41
N VAL A 35 -6.73 -2.98 -4.31
CA VAL A 35 -5.44 -2.38 -3.93
C VAL A 35 -5.62 -1.11 -3.11
N LYS A 36 -6.51 -0.20 -3.53
CA LYS A 36 -6.79 1.04 -2.80
C LYS A 36 -7.27 0.82 -1.35
N PRO A 37 -8.27 -0.04 -1.08
CA PRO A 37 -8.70 -0.33 0.29
C PRO A 37 -7.57 -0.91 1.15
N CYS A 38 -6.79 -1.85 0.62
CA CYS A 38 -5.66 -2.42 1.36
C CYS A 38 -4.58 -1.36 1.69
N LEU A 39 -4.25 -0.48 0.74
CA LEU A 39 -3.29 0.59 0.99
C LEU A 39 -3.84 1.65 1.95
N ALA A 40 -5.14 1.91 1.94
CA ALA A 40 -5.78 2.81 2.90
C ALA A 40 -5.68 2.26 4.33
N GLU A 41 -5.93 0.96 4.54
CA GLU A 41 -5.71 0.32 5.84
C GLU A 41 -4.25 0.40 6.30
N LEU A 42 -3.29 0.14 5.39
CA LEU A 42 -1.85 0.26 5.69
C LEU A 42 -1.41 1.71 5.94
N SER A 43 -2.16 2.71 5.45
CA SER A 43 -1.86 4.13 5.71
C SER A 43 -2.14 4.55 7.16
N GLU A 44 -2.89 3.74 7.91
CA GLU A 44 -3.20 3.94 9.32
C GLU A 44 -2.30 3.09 10.25
N ASP A 45 -1.36 2.34 9.69
CA ASP A 45 -0.47 1.44 10.44
C ASP A 45 0.35 2.22 11.49
N PRO A 46 0.61 1.70 12.71
CA PRO A 46 1.44 2.36 13.71
C PRO A 46 2.90 2.57 13.27
N ASP A 47 3.43 1.78 12.32
CA ASP A 47 4.77 1.92 11.78
C ASP A 47 4.87 3.07 10.77
N VAL A 48 5.85 3.95 10.98
CA VAL A 48 6.05 5.15 10.16
C VAL A 48 6.43 4.81 8.72
N ASP A 49 7.24 3.78 8.52
CA ASP A 49 7.70 3.37 7.20
C ASP A 49 6.54 2.73 6.43
N VAL A 50 5.74 1.89 7.08
CA VAL A 50 4.54 1.28 6.46
C VAL A 50 3.58 2.37 5.98
N ARG A 51 3.25 3.35 6.82
CA ARG A 51 2.40 4.49 6.41
C ARG A 51 3.01 5.28 5.25
N TYR A 52 4.32 5.55 5.29
CA TYR A 52 5.00 6.30 4.25
C TYR A 52 4.87 5.61 2.89
N TYR A 53 5.20 4.31 2.82
CA TYR A 53 5.11 3.54 1.58
C TYR A 53 3.67 3.31 1.12
N ALA A 54 2.71 3.12 2.03
CA ALA A 54 1.30 3.00 1.69
C ALA A 54 0.75 4.29 1.04
N ASN A 55 1.07 5.46 1.60
CA ASN A 55 0.69 6.74 1.04
C ASN A 55 1.34 7.01 -0.33
N GLN A 56 2.63 6.66 -0.48
CA GLN A 56 3.32 6.71 -1.78
C GLN A 56 2.64 5.83 -2.83
N ALA A 57 2.23 4.62 -2.46
CA ALA A 57 1.54 3.69 -3.35
C ALA A 57 0.14 4.20 -3.73
N LEU A 58 -0.62 4.77 -2.78
CA LEU A 58 -1.93 5.40 -3.05
C LEU A 58 -1.81 6.54 -4.08
N GLN A 59 -0.82 7.41 -3.91
CA GLN A 59 -0.58 8.50 -4.86
C GLN A 59 -0.22 7.96 -6.26
N ALA A 60 0.58 6.89 -6.33
CA ALA A 60 0.90 6.24 -7.60
C ALA A 60 -0.35 5.63 -8.27
N CYS A 61 -1.24 5.00 -7.49
CA CYS A 61 -2.54 4.54 -7.98
C CYS A 61 -3.37 5.67 -8.58
N ASP A 62 -3.45 6.82 -7.91
CA ASP A 62 -4.22 7.97 -8.40
C ASP A 62 -3.62 8.56 -9.68
N GLN A 63 -2.30 8.69 -9.77
CA GLN A 63 -1.62 9.22 -10.96
C GLN A 63 -1.84 8.33 -12.19
N ILE A 64 -1.74 7.01 -12.04
CA ILE A 64 -1.93 6.07 -13.16
C ILE A 64 -3.38 6.12 -13.67
N MET A 65 -4.35 6.22 -12.75
CA MET A 65 -5.77 6.34 -13.10
C MET A 65 -6.12 7.66 -13.80
N MET A 66 -5.38 8.75 -13.52
CA MET A 66 -5.57 10.04 -14.19
C MET A 66 -4.90 10.12 -15.57
N SER A 67 -3.88 9.28 -15.82
CA SER A 67 -3.14 9.25 -17.09
C SER A 67 -3.70 8.28 -18.14
N SER A 68 -4.75 7.52 -17.80
CA SER A 68 -5.37 6.50 -18.67
C SER A 68 -6.65 7.00 -19.34
#